data_AF-A0A438CE01-F1
#
_entry.id   AF-A0A438CE01-F1
#
_cell.length_a   1.000
_cell.length_b   1.000
_cell.length_c   1.000
_cell.angle_alpha   90.00
_cell.angle_beta   90.00
_cell.angle_gamma   90.00
#
_symmetry.space_group_name_H-M   'P 1'
#
loop_
_entity.id
_entity.type
_entity.pdbx_description
1 polymer ?
#
loop_
_entity_poly.entity_id
_entity_poly.type
_entity_poly.pdbx_seq_one_letter_code
_entity_poly.pdbx_strand_id
1 'polypeptide(L)'
;MLFSLWGSVTCLVWYNSENAFHIAGLDTVGGVRVPAAFCGVIGFRPSHGAVSHMGIIPVSSSLDTVGWFAKDPSILRRVGHVLLQLTYAVQRSPRQIIFADDCFQSLRIPVDRVYQVVLKSTEKLFGRQVLKRENLENYLDSKVPSLKAFHSQKTNGETRNSLIRSLVKIMHCLQR
;
A
#
# COMPACT_ATOMS: atom_id res chain seq x y z
N MET A 1 2.00 21.84 10.90
CA MET A 1 2.00 22.15 9.44
C MET A 1 0.87 21.35 8.80
N LEU A 2 -0.09 22.02 8.17
CA LEU A 2 -1.22 21.38 7.49
C LEU A 2 -0.77 21.01 6.07
N PHE A 3 -0.76 19.72 5.72
CA PHE A 3 -0.61 19.28 4.33
C PHE A 3 -1.95 18.75 3.84
N SER A 4 -2.72 19.60 3.16
CA SER A 4 -3.84 19.16 2.32
C SER A 4 -3.28 18.65 1.00
N LEU A 5 -2.82 17.41 0.97
CA LEU A 5 -2.40 16.78 -0.28
C LEU A 5 -3.60 16.06 -0.90
N TRP A 6 -4.06 16.63 -2.01
CA TRP A 6 -5.08 16.16 -2.95
C TRP A 6 -6.54 16.47 -2.61
N GLY A 7 -7.21 17.14 -3.55
CA GLY A 7 -8.62 17.51 -3.48
C GLY A 7 -9.53 16.30 -3.39
N SER A 8 -10.60 16.47 -2.61
CA SER A 8 -11.78 15.62 -2.41
C SER A 8 -11.80 14.63 -1.24
N VAL A 9 -10.67 14.36 -0.56
CA VAL A 9 -10.71 13.62 0.72
C VAL A 9 -9.69 14.22 1.65
N THR A 10 -10.16 15.02 2.60
CA THR A 10 -9.30 15.73 3.54
C THR A 10 -8.55 14.73 4.42
N CYS A 11 -7.35 14.32 4.01
CA CYS A 11 -6.38 13.72 4.92
C CYS A 11 -5.80 14.87 5.76
N LEU A 12 -6.41 15.15 6.90
CA LEU A 12 -5.88 16.13 7.85
C LEU A 12 -4.68 15.52 8.57
N VAL A 13 -3.50 15.63 7.96
CA VAL A 13 -2.24 15.41 8.68
C VAL A 13 -1.96 16.67 9.50
N TRP A 14 -2.32 16.64 10.78
CA TRP A 14 -2.00 17.72 11.71
C TRP A 14 -0.71 17.38 12.47
N TYR A 15 0.39 18.00 12.09
CA TYR A 15 1.66 17.86 12.81
C TYR A 15 1.72 18.88 13.96
N ASN A 16 1.55 18.44 15.20
CA ASN A 16 1.89 19.25 16.38
C ASN A 16 2.75 18.45 17.38
N SER A 17 3.59 19.16 18.12
CA SER A 17 4.76 18.65 18.86
C SER A 17 4.45 17.80 20.10
N GLU A 18 3.19 17.51 20.38
CA GLU A 18 2.77 16.80 21.59
C GLU A 18 1.96 15.55 21.23
N ASN A 19 2.61 14.38 21.24
CA ASN A 19 2.06 13.02 21.48
C ASN A 19 0.62 12.67 21.05
N ALA A 20 0.07 13.31 20.02
CA ALA A 20 -1.29 13.10 19.58
C ALA A 20 -1.38 11.86 18.68
N PHE A 21 -2.27 10.95 19.07
CA PHE A 21 -2.67 9.81 18.26
C PHE A 21 -3.56 10.32 17.12
N HIS A 22 -3.09 10.27 15.87
CA HIS A 22 -3.86 10.74 14.73
C HIS A 22 -4.64 9.58 14.11
N ILE A 23 -5.95 9.59 14.38
CA ILE A 23 -6.89 8.55 13.97
C ILE A 23 -7.60 9.01 12.68
N ALA A 24 -7.64 8.08 11.71
CA ALA A 24 -8.47 8.06 10.50
C ALA A 24 -8.07 8.99 9.35
N GLY A 25 -7.31 8.44 8.40
CA GLY A 25 -7.37 8.84 6.99
C GLY A 25 -8.09 7.76 6.17
N LEU A 26 -8.73 8.14 5.07
CA LEU A 26 -9.32 7.18 4.13
C LEU A 26 -8.30 6.84 3.04
N ASP A 27 -7.97 5.56 2.88
CA ASP A 27 -7.08 5.08 1.82
C ASP A 27 -7.89 4.40 0.72
N THR A 28 -8.28 5.18 -0.28
CA THR A 28 -8.93 4.69 -1.51
C THR A 28 -7.88 4.24 -2.53
N VAL A 29 -6.93 5.13 -2.87
CA VAL A 29 -5.84 4.88 -3.83
C VAL A 29 -4.49 5.35 -3.24
N GLY A 30 -4.28 5.13 -1.95
CA GLY A 30 -3.07 5.54 -1.24
C GLY A 30 -3.23 6.78 -0.35
N GLY A 31 -4.46 7.21 -0.04
CA GLY A 31 -4.73 8.39 0.80
C GLY A 31 -4.14 8.34 2.21
N VAL A 32 -3.74 7.16 2.70
CA VAL A 32 -2.97 7.00 3.94
C VAL A 32 -1.50 6.71 3.64
N ARG A 33 -1.22 5.75 2.75
CA ARG A 33 0.16 5.29 2.49
C ARG A 33 1.06 6.34 1.84
N VAL A 34 0.52 7.15 0.92
CA VAL A 34 1.27 8.17 0.18
C VAL A 34 1.70 9.33 1.08
N PRO A 35 0.80 10.02 1.81
CA PRO A 35 1.22 11.10 2.73
C PRO A 35 2.14 10.58 3.85
N ALA A 36 1.94 9.34 4.32
CA ALA A 36 2.84 8.73 5.30
C ALA A 36 4.29 8.67 4.80
N ALA A 37 4.48 8.25 3.55
CA ALA A 37 5.79 8.20 2.91
C ALA A 37 6.42 9.59 2.74
N PHE A 38 5.63 10.61 2.38
CA PHE A 38 6.12 12.00 2.26
C PHE A 38 6.49 12.61 3.62
N CYS A 39 5.76 12.29 4.67
CA CYS A 39 5.99 12.82 6.02
C CYS A 39 6.98 12.00 6.86
N GLY A 40 7.49 10.88 6.34
CA GLY A 40 8.42 10.01 7.07
C GLY A 40 7.79 9.34 8.29
N VAL A 41 6.50 9.00 8.23
CA VAL A 41 5.75 8.29 9.28
C VAL A 41 5.21 6.96 8.76
N ILE A 42 4.74 6.10 9.64
CA ILE A 42 4.14 4.81 9.26
C ILE A 42 2.65 5.04 8.97
N GLY A 43 2.20 4.66 7.78
CA GLY A 43 0.81 4.66 7.38
C GLY A 43 0.31 3.24 7.17
N PHE A 44 -0.71 2.83 7.92
CA PHE A 44 -1.28 1.49 7.83
C PHE A 44 -2.67 1.52 7.20
N ARG A 45 -2.82 0.75 6.13
CA ARG A 45 -4.11 0.45 5.51
C ARG A 45 -4.45 -1.02 5.83
N PRO A 46 -5.49 -1.30 6.64
CA PRO A 46 -5.94 -2.66 6.91
C PRO A 46 -6.57 -3.32 5.68
N SER A 47 -7.01 -4.57 5.82
CA SER A 47 -7.91 -5.20 4.84
C SER A 47 -9.17 -4.36 4.67
N HIS A 48 -9.70 -4.29 3.45
CA HIS A 48 -10.95 -3.59 3.17
C HIS A 48 -12.07 -4.16 4.05
N GLY A 49 -12.90 -3.29 4.63
CA GLY A 49 -13.97 -3.65 5.56
C GLY A 49 -13.53 -4.07 6.97
N ALA A 50 -12.23 -4.18 7.27
CA ALA A 50 -11.77 -4.59 8.60
C ALA A 50 -12.03 -3.54 9.70
N VAL A 51 -12.17 -2.28 9.30
CA VAL A 51 -12.65 -1.18 10.16
C VAL A 51 -13.89 -0.61 9.48
N SER A 52 -14.96 -0.42 10.26
CA SER A 52 -16.18 0.19 9.75
C SER A 52 -15.90 1.60 9.25
N HIS A 53 -16.36 1.91 8.03
CA HIS A 53 -16.33 3.25 7.45
C HIS A 53 -17.71 3.94 7.55
N MET A 54 -18.61 3.43 8.40
CA MET A 54 -19.92 4.03 8.65
C MET A 54 -19.76 5.47 9.15
N GLY A 55 -20.51 6.41 8.56
CA GLY A 55 -20.44 7.84 8.90
C GLY A 55 -19.35 8.60 8.15
N ILE A 56 -18.56 7.93 7.30
CA ILE A 56 -17.61 8.59 6.38
C ILE A 56 -18.34 8.82 5.05
N ILE A 57 -18.18 10.02 4.49
CA ILE A 57 -18.64 10.32 3.13
C ILE A 57 -17.78 9.51 2.15
N PRO A 58 -18.36 8.54 1.42
CA PRO A 58 -17.58 7.66 0.57
C PRO A 58 -17.05 8.39 -0.65
N VAL A 59 -15.84 8.01 -1.05
CA VAL A 59 -15.17 8.42 -2.29
C VAL A 59 -15.29 7.28 -3.29
N SER A 60 -15.09 6.05 -2.82
CA SER A 60 -15.41 4.82 -3.53
C SER A 60 -15.66 3.72 -2.52
N SER A 61 -16.91 3.34 -2.32
CA SER A 61 -17.30 2.30 -1.35
C SER A 61 -16.51 0.99 -1.52
N SER A 62 -16.13 0.66 -2.76
CA SER A 62 -15.37 -0.54 -3.11
C SER A 62 -13.88 -0.50 -2.75
N LEU A 63 -13.31 0.69 -2.56
CA LEU A 63 -11.88 0.89 -2.30
C LEU A 63 -11.60 1.52 -0.94
N ASP A 64 -12.57 2.27 -0.42
CA ASP A 64 -12.47 3.04 0.80
C ASP A 64 -12.13 2.17 2.00
N THR A 65 -10.98 2.45 2.60
CA THR A 65 -10.49 1.75 3.78
C THR A 65 -10.00 2.75 4.81
N VAL A 66 -10.52 2.67 6.03
CA VAL A 66 -10.03 3.50 7.15
C VAL A 66 -8.64 3.02 7.56
N GLY A 67 -7.66 3.91 7.46
CA GLY A 67 -6.29 3.69 7.90
C GLY A 67 -5.84 4.73 8.92
N TRP A 68 -4.67 4.52 9.52
CA TRP A 68 -4.11 5.40 10.55
C TRP A 68 -2.61 5.55 10.42
N PHE A 69 -2.09 6.53 11.14
CA PHE A 69 -0.69 6.92 11.10
C PHE A 69 -0.06 6.82 12.49
N ALA A 70 1.24 6.51 12.52
CA ALA A 70 2.05 6.64 13.73
C ALA A 70 3.51 6.87 13.38
N LYS A 71 4.22 7.61 14.23
CA LYS A 71 5.70 7.68 14.18
C LYS A 71 6.35 6.41 14.73
N ASP A 72 5.71 5.80 15.73
CA ASP A 72 6.23 4.65 16.45
C ASP A 72 5.44 3.37 16.12
N PRO A 73 6.11 2.24 15.78
CA PRO A 73 5.44 0.97 15.48
C PRO A 73 4.58 0.42 16.64
N SER A 74 4.97 0.66 17.90
CA SER A 74 4.19 0.21 19.06
C SER A 74 2.88 0.99 19.16
N ILE A 75 2.90 2.29 18.89
CA ILE A 75 1.69 3.12 18.80
C ILE A 75 0.79 2.63 17.68
N LEU A 76 1.35 2.39 16.49
CA LEU A 76 0.60 1.86 15.34
C LEU A 76 -0.12 0.55 15.69
N ARG A 77 0.59 -0.36 16.38
CA ARG A 77 0.06 -1.66 16.84
C ARG A 77 -1.05 -1.49 17.88
N ARG A 78 -0.89 -0.56 18.84
CA ARG A 78 -1.92 -0.30 19.87
C ARG A 78 -3.21 0.23 19.25
N VAL A 79 -3.11 1.15 18.29
CA VAL A 79 -4.28 1.64 17.55
C VAL A 79 -4.93 0.50 16.77
N GLY A 80 -4.13 -0.33 16.09
CA GLY A 80 -4.64 -1.50 15.37
C GLY A 80 -5.34 -2.52 16.28
N HIS A 81 -4.83 -2.73 17.48
CA HIS A 81 -5.46 -3.61 18.48
C HIS A 81 -6.87 -3.13 18.85
N VAL A 82 -7.05 -1.82 19.03
CA VAL A 82 -8.36 -1.22 19.36
C VAL A 82 -9.29 -1.25 18.14
N LEU A 83 -8.83 -0.79 16.98
CA LEU A 83 -9.68 -0.64 15.79
C LEU A 83 -10.07 -1.98 15.16
N LEU A 84 -9.15 -2.96 15.14
CA LEU A 84 -9.39 -4.26 14.53
C LEU A 84 -9.95 -5.28 15.54
N GLN A 85 -10.05 -4.93 16.82
CA GLN A 85 -10.49 -5.81 17.91
C GLN A 85 -9.72 -7.15 17.95
N LEU A 86 -8.46 -7.14 17.51
CA LEU A 86 -7.63 -8.34 17.41
C LEU A 86 -7.02 -8.66 18.76
N THR A 87 -6.87 -9.93 19.12
CA THR A 87 -6.05 -10.32 20.27
C THR A 87 -4.58 -9.97 20.02
N TYR A 88 -3.85 -9.65 21.09
CA TYR A 88 -2.41 -9.42 20.99
C TYR A 88 -1.71 -10.71 20.55
N ALA A 89 -1.42 -10.80 19.24
CA ALA A 89 -0.65 -11.90 18.69
C ALA A 89 0.84 -11.73 19.02
N VAL A 90 1.50 -12.86 19.25
CA VAL A 90 2.96 -12.96 19.33
C VAL A 90 3.55 -12.49 17.99
N GLN A 91 4.59 -11.66 18.05
CA GLN A 91 5.30 -11.23 16.86
C GLN A 91 5.89 -12.47 16.16
N ARG A 92 5.54 -12.67 14.89
CA ARG A 92 6.06 -13.77 14.06
C ARG A 92 7.03 -13.22 13.02
N SER A 93 8.13 -13.92 12.82
CA SER A 93 9.01 -13.66 11.69
C SER A 93 8.32 -14.10 10.38
N PRO A 94 8.44 -13.32 9.30
CA PRO A 94 7.90 -13.71 8.00
C PRO A 94 8.60 -14.99 7.52
N ARG A 95 7.83 -15.91 6.96
CA ARG A 95 8.36 -17.14 6.35
C ARG A 95 8.99 -16.89 4.98
N GLN A 96 8.47 -15.89 4.28
CA GLN A 96 8.91 -15.51 2.94
C GLN A 96 8.62 -14.02 2.74
N ILE A 97 9.55 -13.31 2.10
CA ILE A 97 9.39 -11.93 1.64
C ILE A 97 9.68 -11.92 0.15
N ILE A 98 8.73 -11.43 -0.64
CA ILE A 98 8.85 -11.40 -2.11
C ILE A 98 9.08 -9.96 -2.55
N PHE A 99 10.11 -9.76 -3.35
CA PHE A 99 10.39 -8.50 -4.03
C PHE A 99 9.82 -8.56 -5.45
N ALA A 100 8.82 -7.73 -5.73
CA ALA A 100 8.25 -7.54 -7.06
C ALA A 100 9.16 -6.61 -7.89
N ASP A 101 10.10 -7.19 -8.63
CA ASP A 101 11.17 -6.42 -9.27
C ASP A 101 10.66 -5.42 -10.32
N ASP A 102 9.61 -5.78 -11.04
CA ASP A 102 8.94 -4.94 -12.05
C ASP A 102 8.31 -3.68 -11.45
N CYS A 103 7.84 -3.75 -10.20
CA CYS A 103 7.37 -2.57 -9.49
C CYS A 103 8.51 -1.60 -9.18
N PHE A 104 9.69 -2.11 -8.80
CA PHE A 104 10.86 -1.27 -8.56
C PHE A 104 11.43 -0.69 -9.86
N GLN A 105 11.44 -1.46 -10.95
CA GLN A 105 11.87 -1.00 -12.27
C GLN A 105 10.98 0.13 -12.83
N SER A 106 9.72 0.20 -12.39
CA SER A 106 8.79 1.24 -12.79
C SER A 106 8.97 2.57 -12.04
N LEU A 107 9.86 2.64 -11.05
CA LEU A 107 10.14 3.86 -10.30
C LEU A 107 10.87 4.88 -11.18
N ARG A 108 10.52 6.16 -11.03
CA ARG A 108 11.25 7.28 -11.67
C ARG A 108 12.65 7.52 -11.07
N ILE A 109 12.89 6.98 -9.88
CA ILE A 109 14.15 7.08 -9.15
C ILE A 109 15.01 5.87 -9.54
N PRO A 110 16.34 6.02 -9.72
CA PRO A 110 17.21 4.90 -10.01
C PRO A 110 16.99 3.74 -9.05
N VAL A 111 16.71 2.55 -9.61
CA VAL A 111 16.32 1.34 -8.87
C VAL A 111 17.31 1.06 -7.75
N ASP A 112 18.62 1.21 -8.02
CA ASP A 112 19.68 0.90 -7.07
C ASP A 112 19.60 1.73 -5.78
N ARG A 113 19.08 2.96 -5.83
CA ARG A 113 18.98 3.82 -4.63
C ARG A 113 17.92 3.36 -3.65
N VAL A 114 16.79 2.86 -4.16
CA VAL A 114 15.65 2.45 -3.32
C VAL A 114 15.72 0.95 -3.05
N TYR A 115 15.89 0.16 -4.11
CA TYR A 115 15.89 -1.29 -4.03
C TYR A 115 17.00 -1.83 -3.15
N GLN A 116 18.25 -1.35 -3.30
CA GLN A 116 19.37 -1.88 -2.51
C GLN A 116 19.22 -1.55 -1.03
N VAL A 117 18.68 -0.38 -0.70
CA VAL A 117 18.45 0.02 0.70
C VAL A 117 17.40 -0.89 1.33
N VAL A 118 16.27 -1.12 0.65
CA VAL A 118 15.22 -2.01 1.14
C VAL A 118 15.72 -3.45 1.22
N LEU A 119 16.40 -3.94 0.19
CA LEU A 119 16.96 -5.30 0.15
C LEU A 119 17.93 -5.53 1.31
N LYS A 120 18.96 -4.71 1.47
CA LYS A 120 19.96 -4.84 2.54
C LYS A 120 19.34 -4.73 3.93
N SER A 121 18.38 -3.83 4.11
CA SER A 121 17.68 -3.68 5.40
C SER A 121 16.86 -4.93 5.72
N THR A 122 16.22 -5.52 4.71
CA THR A 122 15.40 -6.73 4.88
C THR A 122 16.28 -7.96 5.10
N GLU A 123 17.39 -8.09 4.38
CA GLU A 123 18.41 -9.12 4.61
C GLU A 123 18.96 -9.05 6.04
N LYS A 124 19.25 -7.85 6.52
CA LYS A 124 19.75 -7.63 7.89
C LYS A 124 18.73 -8.04 8.97
N LEU A 125 17.45 -7.77 8.74
CA LEU A 125 16.39 -8.03 9.73
C LEU A 125 15.87 -9.47 9.73
N PHE A 126 15.78 -10.10 8.56
CA PHE A 126 15.09 -11.39 8.39
C PHE A 126 15.95 -12.50 7.78
N GLY A 127 17.16 -12.18 7.32
CA GLY A 127 18.06 -13.12 6.67
C GLY A 127 17.76 -13.34 5.19
N ARG A 128 18.81 -13.65 4.42
CA ARG A 128 18.74 -13.78 2.96
C ARG A 128 17.89 -14.97 2.48
N GLN A 129 17.81 -16.04 3.27
CA GLN A 129 17.04 -17.25 2.91
C GLN A 129 15.51 -17.02 2.81
N VAL A 130 14.99 -15.98 3.47
CA VAL A 130 13.56 -15.64 3.47
C VAL A 130 13.19 -14.86 2.19
N LEU A 131 14.18 -14.34 1.47
CA LEU A 131 13.98 -13.43 0.36
C LEU A 131 13.82 -14.19 -0.96
N LYS A 132 12.77 -13.83 -1.70
CA LYS A 132 12.56 -14.27 -3.08
C LYS A 132 12.31 -13.07 -3.97
N ARG A 133 12.70 -13.21 -5.23
CA ARG A 133 12.46 -12.23 -6.27
C ARG A 133 11.46 -12.80 -7.26
N GLU A 134 10.51 -11.98 -7.66
CA GLU A 134 9.45 -12.40 -8.56
C GLU A 134 9.02 -11.23 -9.45
N ASN A 135 8.57 -11.54 -10.66
CA ASN A 135 7.94 -10.56 -11.52
C ASN A 135 6.43 -10.63 -11.29
N LEU A 136 5.83 -9.53 -10.84
CA LEU A 136 4.43 -9.50 -10.42
C LEU A 136 3.48 -9.79 -11.57
N GLU A 137 3.78 -9.30 -12.77
CA GLU A 137 2.97 -9.59 -13.97
C GLU A 137 2.94 -11.09 -14.29
N ASN A 138 4.10 -11.75 -14.34
CA ASN A 138 4.20 -13.20 -14.55
C ASN A 138 3.49 -13.99 -13.42
N TYR A 139 3.62 -13.52 -12.18
CA TYR A 139 2.93 -14.14 -11.04
C TYR A 139 1.41 -14.10 -11.23
N LEU A 140 0.85 -12.93 -11.56
CA LEU A 140 -0.58 -12.76 -11.78
C LEU A 140 -1.09 -13.61 -12.95
N ASP A 141 -0.36 -13.67 -14.06
CA ASP A 141 -0.73 -14.50 -15.21
C ASP A 141 -0.80 -15.99 -14.87
N SER A 142 0.11 -16.45 -14.00
CA SER A 142 0.18 -17.85 -13.57
C SER A 142 -0.82 -18.21 -12.48
N LYS A 143 -1.09 -17.30 -11.53
CA LYS A 143 -1.88 -17.59 -10.32
C LYS A 143 -3.31 -17.06 -10.37
N VAL A 144 -3.63 -16.14 -11.26
CA VAL A 144 -4.95 -15.50 -11.33
C VAL A 144 -5.51 -15.59 -12.76
N PRO A 145 -6.00 -16.77 -13.20
CA PRO A 145 -6.46 -16.99 -14.56
C PRO A 145 -7.59 -16.04 -15.00
N SER A 146 -8.42 -15.56 -14.06
CA SER A 146 -9.50 -14.61 -14.32
C SER A 146 -8.99 -13.25 -14.82
N LEU A 147 -7.73 -12.89 -14.55
CA LEU A 147 -7.16 -11.63 -15.01
C LEU A 147 -6.61 -11.68 -16.44
N LYS A 148 -6.55 -12.87 -17.06
CA LYS A 148 -6.07 -13.03 -18.45
C LYS A 148 -6.89 -12.23 -19.46
N ALA A 149 -8.16 -11.98 -19.18
CA ALA A 149 -9.03 -11.16 -20.03
C ALA A 149 -8.58 -9.69 -20.13
N PHE A 150 -7.82 -9.19 -19.16
CA PHE A 150 -7.27 -7.82 -19.17
C PHE A 150 -5.93 -7.71 -19.91
N HIS A 151 -5.42 -8.83 -20.42
CA HIS A 151 -4.26 -8.87 -21.30
C HIS A 151 -4.74 -8.60 -22.74
N SER A 152 -4.42 -7.44 -23.32
CA SER A 152 -4.84 -7.14 -24.70
C SER A 152 -4.16 -8.09 -25.68
N GLN A 153 -4.94 -8.79 -26.49
CA GLN A 153 -4.46 -9.61 -27.59
C GLN A 153 -3.69 -8.75 -28.61
N LYS A 154 -2.63 -9.34 -29.19
CA LYS A 154 -1.83 -8.71 -30.25
C LYS A 154 -2.70 -8.42 -31.47
N THR A 155 -2.95 -7.15 -31.75
CA THR A 155 -3.30 -6.68 -33.10
C THR A 155 -2.31 -5.60 -33.48
N ASN A 156 -1.41 -5.95 -34.42
CA ASN A 156 -0.59 -5.05 -35.23
C ASN A 156 0.17 -3.92 -34.51
N GLY A 157 1.40 -4.21 -34.09
CA GLY A 157 2.47 -3.21 -33.93
C GLY A 157 2.37 -2.26 -32.73
N GLU A 158 1.28 -2.24 -31.96
CA GLU A 158 1.13 -1.32 -30.83
C GLU A 158 1.54 -1.91 -29.47
N THR A 159 2.14 -1.04 -28.67
CA THR A 159 2.78 -1.25 -27.37
C THR A 159 1.99 -2.17 -26.42
N ARG A 160 2.66 -3.23 -25.92
CA ARG A 160 2.17 -4.14 -24.86
C ARG A 160 1.58 -3.35 -23.68
N ASN A 161 0.26 -3.35 -23.53
CA ASN A 161 -0.38 -2.85 -22.31
C ASN A 161 -0.17 -3.88 -21.21
N SER A 162 0.71 -3.57 -20.25
CA SER A 162 0.93 -4.45 -19.09
C SER A 162 -0.36 -4.60 -18.27
N LEU A 163 -0.65 -5.80 -17.77
CA LEU A 163 -1.80 -6.11 -16.92
C LEU A 163 -1.89 -5.17 -15.71
N ILE A 164 -0.73 -4.86 -15.11
CA ILE A 164 -0.62 -3.92 -13.98
C ILE A 164 -1.16 -2.53 -14.36
N ARG A 165 -0.83 -2.01 -15.55
CA ARG A 165 -1.37 -0.72 -16.03
C ARG A 165 -2.89 -0.79 -16.26
N SER A 166 -3.40 -1.90 -16.78
CA SER A 166 -4.85 -2.11 -16.93
C SER A 166 -5.55 -2.06 -15.58
N LEU A 167 -5.00 -2.75 -14.56
CA LEU A 167 -5.52 -2.70 -13.20
C LEU A 167 -5.50 -1.29 -12.61
N VAL A 168 -4.41 -0.54 -12.81
CA VAL A 168 -4.33 0.87 -12.36
C VAL A 168 -5.42 1.73 -13.00
N LYS A 169 -5.69 1.57 -14.30
CA LYS A 169 -6.79 2.28 -14.98
C LYS A 169 -8.15 1.92 -14.38
N ILE A 170 -8.40 0.65 -14.06
CA ILE A 170 -9.63 0.20 -13.41
C ILE A 170 -9.76 0.82 -12.02
N MET A 171 -8.69 0.84 -11.23
CA MET A 171 -8.71 1.48 -9.91
C MET A 171 -9.07 2.97 -10.00
N HIS A 172 -8.55 3.70 -10.99
CA HIS A 172 -8.94 5.10 -11.22
C HIS A 172 -10.39 5.26 -11.67
N CYS A 173 -10.96 4.29 -12.40
CA CYS A 173 -12.37 4.29 -12.76
C CYS A 173 -13.27 4.09 -11.53
N LEU A 174 -12.87 3.17 -10.65
CA LEU A 174 -13.59 2.85 -9.41
C LEU A 174 -13.55 3.98 -8.38
N GLN A 175 -12.62 4.93 -8.48
CA GLN A 175 -12.53 6.10 -7.58
C GLN A 175 -13.64 7.14 -7.82
N ARG A 176 -14.49 6.96 -8.84
CA ARG A 176 -15.52 7.92 -9.26
C ARG A 176 -16.89 7.63 -8.68
#